data_AF-A0A948BY49-F1
#
_entry.id   AF-A0A948BY49-F1
#
_cell.length_a   1.000
_cell.length_b   1.000
_cell.length_c   1.000
_cell.angle_alpha   90.00
_cell.angle_beta   90.00
_cell.angle_gamma   90.00
#
_symmetry.space_group_name_H-M   'P 1'
#
loop_
_entity.id
_entity.type
_entity.pdbx_description
1 polymer ?
#
loop_
_entity_poly.entity_id
_entity_poly.type
_entity_poly.pdbx_seq_one_letter_code
_entity_poly.pdbx_strand_id
1 'polypeptide(L)'
;MPELKKSISIRFLEETRHDRSEMNPADRPNIDRCGTFKTYPESEKIILPRISSTTCKNLWQSLQDRRSRRKFSDQALARKDLSLLLWAAQGITGQAGKYFFRTAPSGGALYPIETYLAINRVEGIAAGIYHFEPQEFLLEKLTSSPPGPDLAAAALGQNFAATAAVTFIWSAVFRRTMSKYGHRGMRYILLDAGHICQNLLLAAEALELSACPMAAFFDREMNDLLHLDPDEESVIYMAAAGRGAAL
;
A
#
# COMPACT_ATOMS: atom_id res chain seq x y z
N MET A 1 -16.10 1.62 30.53
CA MET A 1 -17.05 1.46 29.40
C MET A 1 -17.24 -0.04 29.13
N PRO A 2 -18.30 -0.67 29.66
CA PRO A 2 -18.54 -2.12 29.54
C PRO A 2 -18.65 -2.62 28.09
N GLU A 3 -19.25 -1.84 27.18
CA GLU A 3 -19.43 -2.23 25.78
C GLU A 3 -18.12 -2.28 24.98
N LEU A 4 -17.15 -1.42 25.30
CA LEU A 4 -15.83 -1.46 24.66
C LEU A 4 -15.13 -2.81 24.89
N LYS A 5 -15.24 -3.36 26.10
CA LYS A 5 -14.63 -4.65 26.47
C LYS A 5 -15.22 -5.85 25.73
N LYS A 6 -16.46 -5.74 25.25
CA LYS A 6 -17.13 -6.79 24.47
C LYS A 6 -16.87 -6.69 22.97
N SER A 7 -16.21 -5.62 22.51
CA SER A 7 -15.94 -5.42 21.09
C SER A 7 -14.95 -6.47 20.56
N ILE A 8 -15.15 -6.87 19.30
CA ILE A 8 -14.22 -7.74 18.59
C ILE A 8 -12.79 -7.18 18.59
N SER A 9 -12.64 -5.86 18.55
CA SER A 9 -11.35 -5.18 18.56
C SER A 9 -10.59 -5.38 19.88
N ILE A 10 -11.27 -5.26 21.03
CA ILE A 10 -10.63 -5.52 22.33
C ILE A 10 -10.32 -7.00 22.48
N ARG A 11 -11.25 -7.89 22.10
CA ARG A 11 -11.01 -9.34 22.13
C ARG A 11 -9.79 -9.73 21.29
N PHE A 12 -9.66 -9.21 20.07
CA PHE A 12 -8.47 -9.40 19.24
C PHE A 12 -7.19 -8.93 19.94
N LEU A 13 -7.23 -7.77 20.62
CA LEU A 13 -6.08 -7.26 21.38
C LEU A 13 -5.75 -8.09 22.62
N GLU A 14 -6.72 -8.75 23.23
CA GLU A 14 -6.51 -9.62 24.38
C GLU A 14 -5.99 -10.99 23.93
N GLU A 15 -6.67 -11.65 22.98
CA GLU A 15 -6.35 -13.00 22.51
C GLU A 15 -5.01 -13.08 21.77
N THR A 16 -4.58 -12.00 21.13
CA THR A 16 -3.29 -12.00 20.41
C THR A 16 -2.15 -11.39 21.21
N ARG A 17 -2.29 -11.14 22.53
CA ARG A 17 -1.20 -10.61 23.39
C ARG A 17 -0.13 -11.67 23.67
N HIS A 18 1.04 -11.26 24.16
CA HIS A 18 2.00 -12.21 24.72
C HIS A 18 1.74 -12.39 26.20
N ASP A 19 1.69 -13.64 26.64
CA ASP A 19 1.64 -14.03 28.05
C ASP A 19 2.92 -14.82 28.39
N ARG A 20 3.56 -14.50 29.51
CA ARG A 20 4.77 -15.21 29.95
C ARG A 20 4.47 -16.64 30.36
N SER A 21 3.25 -16.91 30.84
CA SER A 21 2.81 -18.24 31.23
C SER A 21 2.45 -19.13 30.03
N GLU A 22 2.14 -18.52 28.89
CA GLU A 22 1.67 -19.20 27.68
C GLU A 22 2.30 -18.58 26.43
N MET A 23 3.60 -18.86 26.19
CA MET A 23 4.31 -18.28 25.04
C MET A 23 3.94 -18.90 23.68
N ASN A 24 3.43 -20.14 23.68
CA ASN A 24 3.03 -20.88 22.48
C ASN A 24 1.59 -21.36 22.64
N PRO A 25 0.60 -20.56 22.25
CA PRO A 25 -0.80 -20.94 22.42
C PRO A 25 -1.13 -22.13 21.51
N ALA A 26 -1.91 -23.07 22.05
CA ALA A 26 -2.21 -24.36 21.41
C ALA A 26 -3.12 -24.23 20.16
N ASP A 27 -3.84 -23.11 20.04
CA ASP A 27 -4.78 -22.79 18.96
C ASP A 27 -4.12 -22.11 17.74
N ARG A 28 -2.80 -22.03 17.71
CA ARG A 28 -2.07 -21.40 16.60
C ARG A 28 -2.42 -22.09 15.27
N PRO A 29 -2.90 -21.33 14.25
CA PRO A 29 -3.29 -21.91 12.99
C PRO A 29 -2.08 -22.44 12.23
N ASN A 30 -2.24 -23.60 11.59
CA ASN A 30 -1.25 -24.14 10.66
C ASN A 30 -1.46 -23.51 9.28
N ILE A 31 -0.59 -22.57 8.92
CA ILE A 31 -0.68 -21.80 7.68
C ILE A 31 0.61 -22.00 6.89
N ASP A 32 0.48 -22.42 5.64
CA ASP A 32 1.61 -22.63 4.74
C ASP A 32 2.33 -21.31 4.42
N ARG A 33 3.65 -21.39 4.35
CA ARG A 33 4.48 -20.24 3.96
C ARG A 33 4.34 -19.98 2.47
N CYS A 34 4.59 -18.72 2.08
CA CYS A 34 4.70 -18.34 0.68
C CYS A 34 5.84 -17.36 0.44
N GLY A 35 6.11 -17.09 -0.84
CA GLY A 35 7.06 -16.09 -1.26
C GLY A 35 6.63 -14.67 -0.88
N THR A 36 7.61 -13.78 -0.78
CA THR A 36 7.43 -12.35 -0.43
C THR A 36 7.22 -11.45 -1.64
N PHE A 37 7.07 -12.05 -2.83
CA PHE A 37 6.82 -11.37 -4.09
C PHE A 37 5.62 -12.00 -4.78
N LYS A 38 4.81 -11.17 -5.40
CA LYS A 38 3.74 -11.55 -6.32
C LYS A 38 4.13 -11.02 -7.71
N THR A 39 3.77 -11.74 -8.75
CA THR A 39 4.01 -11.31 -10.14
C THR A 39 2.82 -11.70 -11.00
N TYR A 40 2.64 -11.01 -12.11
CA TYR A 40 1.65 -11.28 -13.14
C TYR A 40 2.40 -11.50 -14.47
N PRO A 41 2.92 -12.71 -14.73
CA PRO A 41 3.84 -12.97 -15.85
C PRO A 41 3.28 -12.62 -17.23
N GLU A 42 1.99 -12.83 -17.42
CA GLU A 42 1.27 -12.59 -18.69
C GLU A 42 0.87 -11.13 -18.89
N SER A 43 1.13 -10.25 -17.92
CA SER A 43 0.78 -8.83 -18.02
C SER A 43 1.77 -8.04 -18.89
N GLU A 44 1.30 -6.94 -19.46
CA GLU A 44 2.17 -5.94 -20.08
C GLU A 44 3.05 -5.29 -19.00
N LYS A 45 4.37 -5.28 -19.22
CA LYS A 45 5.36 -4.79 -18.26
C LYS A 45 5.90 -3.41 -18.64
N ILE A 46 5.90 -2.49 -17.67
CA ILE A 46 6.44 -1.13 -17.82
C ILE A 46 7.57 -0.93 -16.82
N ILE A 47 8.81 -0.96 -17.28
CA ILE A 47 10.00 -0.73 -16.44
C ILE A 47 9.98 0.72 -15.93
N LEU A 48 10.19 0.93 -14.63
CA LEU A 48 10.25 2.26 -14.06
C LEU A 48 11.70 2.77 -14.01
N PRO A 49 11.94 4.07 -14.26
CA PRO A 49 13.28 4.63 -14.12
C PRO A 49 13.73 4.60 -12.65
N ARG A 50 14.90 4.02 -12.40
CA ARG A 50 15.57 4.11 -11.10
C ARG A 50 16.27 5.46 -10.98
N ILE A 51 15.75 6.33 -10.12
CA ILE A 51 16.24 7.69 -9.93
C ILE A 51 17.31 7.70 -8.83
N SER A 52 18.53 8.13 -9.17
CA SER A 52 19.65 8.19 -8.22
C SER A 52 19.69 9.49 -7.41
N SER A 53 19.10 10.57 -7.93
CA SER A 53 19.03 11.87 -7.25
C SER A 53 17.86 12.70 -7.76
N THR A 54 17.32 13.54 -6.90
CA THR A 54 16.30 14.55 -7.23
C THR A 54 16.45 15.73 -6.30
N THR A 55 16.11 16.93 -6.76
CA THR A 55 15.95 18.09 -5.88
C THR A 55 14.58 17.97 -5.21
N CYS A 56 14.55 18.00 -3.88
CA CYS A 56 13.34 17.87 -3.08
C CYS A 56 13.53 18.52 -1.71
N LYS A 57 12.44 18.69 -0.95
CA LYS A 57 12.54 19.09 0.46
C LYS A 57 13.30 18.01 1.25
N ASN A 58 13.93 18.41 2.35
CA ASN A 58 14.55 17.46 3.27
C ASN A 58 13.50 16.78 4.16
N LEU A 59 13.93 15.76 4.92
CA LEU A 59 13.05 14.99 5.81
C LEU A 59 12.32 15.86 6.84
N TRP A 60 13.02 16.80 7.48
CA TRP A 60 12.46 17.62 8.55
C TRP A 60 11.40 18.59 8.02
N GLN A 61 11.67 19.20 6.87
CA GLN A 61 10.68 20.02 6.16
C GLN A 61 9.46 19.19 5.76
N SER A 62 9.68 17.99 5.22
CA SER A 62 8.58 17.09 4.82
C SER A 62 7.71 16.69 6.02
N LEU A 63 8.31 16.38 7.17
CA LEU A 63 7.58 16.08 8.39
C LEU A 63 6.74 17.26 8.88
N GLN A 64 7.30 18.47 8.86
CA GLN A 64 6.64 19.69 9.30
C GLN A 64 5.46 20.07 8.39
N ASP A 65 5.67 20.00 7.08
CA ASP A 65 4.73 20.51 6.08
C ASP A 65 3.66 19.51 5.65
N ARG A 66 3.89 18.21 5.86
CA ARG A 66 2.98 17.16 5.38
C ARG A 66 1.55 17.41 5.85
N ARG A 67 0.61 17.48 4.91
CA ARG A 67 -0.84 17.58 5.15
C ARG A 67 -1.59 16.66 4.20
N SER A 68 -2.75 16.18 4.63
CA SER A 68 -3.65 15.41 3.76
C SER A 68 -4.39 16.39 2.86
N ARG A 69 -4.04 16.40 1.57
CA ARG A 69 -4.60 17.31 0.57
C ARG A 69 -5.49 16.50 -0.39
N ARG A 70 -6.76 16.90 -0.51
CA ARG A 70 -7.81 16.17 -1.26
C ARG A 70 -8.22 16.86 -2.57
N LYS A 71 -7.59 17.97 -2.92
CA LYS A 71 -7.82 18.70 -4.18
C LYS A 71 -6.62 18.46 -5.09
N PHE A 72 -6.84 17.80 -6.21
CA PHE A 72 -5.82 17.50 -7.21
C PHE A 72 -6.08 18.30 -8.48
N SER A 73 -5.03 18.73 -9.17
CA SER A 73 -5.15 19.34 -10.49
C SER A 73 -5.25 18.27 -11.58
N ASP A 74 -5.79 18.63 -12.75
CA ASP A 74 -5.88 17.71 -13.90
C ASP A 74 -4.54 17.47 -14.61
N GLN A 75 -3.45 18.03 -14.10
CA GLN A 75 -2.12 17.80 -14.64
C GLN A 75 -1.66 16.36 -14.38
N ALA A 76 -0.99 15.79 -15.38
CA ALA A 76 -0.37 14.48 -15.26
C ALA A 76 0.79 14.52 -14.23
N LEU A 77 0.97 13.39 -13.54
CA LEU A 77 2.15 13.17 -12.72
C LEU A 77 3.32 12.77 -13.64
N ALA A 78 4.52 13.31 -13.38
CA ALA A 78 5.68 12.91 -14.15
C ALA A 78 6.06 11.45 -13.82
N ARG A 79 6.50 10.68 -14.81
CA ARG A 79 6.87 9.26 -14.61
C ARG A 79 7.95 9.07 -13.56
N LYS A 80 8.91 10.01 -13.47
CA LYS A 80 9.95 10.02 -12.45
C LYS A 80 9.38 10.19 -11.04
N ASP A 81 8.34 11.00 -10.88
CA ASP A 81 7.73 11.29 -9.59
C ASP A 81 6.97 10.05 -9.11
N LEU A 82 6.22 9.38 -10.00
CA LEU A 82 5.62 8.08 -9.68
C LEU A 82 6.68 7.05 -9.23
N SER A 83 7.81 7.00 -9.92
CA SER A 83 8.91 6.07 -9.58
C SER A 83 9.48 6.36 -8.19
N LEU A 84 9.68 7.62 -7.85
CA LEU A 84 10.15 8.03 -6.52
C LEU A 84 9.12 7.72 -5.43
N LEU A 85 7.82 7.92 -5.69
CA LEU A 85 6.75 7.57 -4.76
C LEU A 85 6.69 6.06 -4.49
N LEU A 86 6.78 5.23 -5.54
CA LEU A 86 6.81 3.76 -5.42
C LEU A 86 8.07 3.28 -4.69
N TRP A 87 9.22 3.84 -5.02
CA TRP A 87 10.46 3.53 -4.32
C TRP A 87 10.37 3.91 -2.84
N ALA A 88 9.84 5.09 -2.50
CA ALA A 88 9.66 5.47 -1.11
C ALA A 88 8.72 4.51 -0.36
N ALA A 89 7.61 4.11 -0.98
CA ALA A 89 6.65 3.20 -0.39
C ALA A 89 7.20 1.78 -0.17
N GLN A 90 7.89 1.21 -1.16
CA GLN A 90 8.18 -0.23 -1.22
C GLN A 90 9.53 -0.60 -1.86
N GLY A 91 10.38 0.36 -2.20
CA GLY A 91 11.63 0.12 -2.92
C GLY A 91 12.61 -0.74 -2.14
N ILE A 92 13.34 -1.62 -2.83
CA ILE A 92 14.39 -2.44 -2.23
C ILE A 92 15.64 -1.58 -1.97
N THR A 93 16.16 -1.66 -0.74
CA THR A 93 17.31 -0.89 -0.23
C THR A 93 18.54 -1.75 0.03
N GLY A 94 18.40 -3.07 0.05
CA GLY A 94 19.51 -3.99 0.23
C GLY A 94 19.05 -5.45 0.21
N GLN A 95 20.02 -6.36 0.20
CA GLN A 95 19.76 -7.79 0.22
C GLN A 95 20.70 -8.50 1.20
N ALA A 96 20.14 -9.40 2.01
CA ALA A 96 20.90 -10.30 2.87
C ALA A 96 20.38 -11.73 2.70
N GLY A 97 21.11 -12.56 1.94
CA GLY A 97 20.66 -13.89 1.55
C GLY A 97 19.34 -13.81 0.76
N LYS A 98 18.29 -14.44 1.29
CA LYS A 98 16.94 -14.43 0.69
C LYS A 98 16.09 -13.21 1.06
N TYR A 99 16.57 -12.33 1.94
CA TYR A 99 15.82 -11.17 2.42
C TYR A 99 16.15 -9.96 1.56
N PHE A 100 15.11 -9.33 1.01
CA PHE A 100 15.19 -8.07 0.28
C PHE A 100 14.64 -6.97 1.18
N PHE A 101 15.53 -6.16 1.77
CA PHE A 101 15.14 -5.07 2.63
C PHE A 101 14.44 -3.99 1.82
N ARG A 102 13.35 -3.43 2.37
CA ARG A 102 12.59 -2.35 1.74
C ARG A 102 12.76 -1.03 2.50
N THR A 103 12.36 0.06 1.88
CA THR A 103 12.28 1.39 2.51
C THR A 103 11.35 1.40 3.73
N ALA A 104 10.25 0.64 3.67
CA ALA A 104 9.37 0.42 4.81
C ALA A 104 9.83 -0.80 5.63
N PRO A 105 9.89 -0.71 6.97
CA PRO A 105 10.13 -1.86 7.83
C PRO A 105 8.95 -2.84 7.77
N SER A 106 9.23 -4.12 7.99
CA SER A 106 8.21 -5.18 8.05
C SER A 106 8.53 -6.20 9.14
N GLY A 107 7.49 -6.61 9.88
CA GLY A 107 7.61 -7.63 10.92
C GLY A 107 8.26 -8.92 10.42
N GLY A 108 9.50 -9.17 10.83
CA GLY A 108 10.24 -10.37 10.45
C GLY A 108 10.71 -10.42 8.99
N ALA A 109 10.73 -9.28 8.29
CA ALA A 109 11.07 -9.16 6.87
C ALA A 109 10.20 -10.06 5.95
N LEU A 110 8.90 -10.09 6.23
CA LEU A 110 7.91 -10.94 5.53
C LEU A 110 7.14 -10.20 4.44
N TYR A 111 7.10 -8.86 4.50
CA TYR A 111 6.54 -7.98 3.47
C TYR A 111 5.16 -8.43 2.96
N PRO A 112 4.14 -8.41 3.84
CA PRO A 112 2.80 -8.89 3.51
C PRO A 112 2.07 -8.00 2.49
N ILE A 113 2.53 -6.76 2.31
CA ILE A 113 1.79 -5.75 1.57
C ILE A 113 2.16 -5.75 0.09
N GLU A 114 1.16 -5.89 -0.77
CA GLU A 114 1.26 -5.62 -2.21
C GLU A 114 0.84 -4.18 -2.52
N THR A 115 1.37 -3.62 -3.61
CA THR A 115 1.03 -2.27 -4.06
C THR A 115 0.42 -2.31 -5.44
N TYR A 116 -0.86 -1.95 -5.51
CA TYR A 116 -1.59 -1.74 -6.74
C TYR A 116 -1.78 -0.23 -6.97
N LEU A 117 -1.93 0.14 -8.22
CA LEU A 117 -2.13 1.52 -8.65
C LEU A 117 -3.35 1.61 -9.54
N ALA A 118 -4.29 2.46 -9.16
CA ALA A 118 -5.28 3.02 -10.06
C ALA A 118 -4.70 4.28 -10.71
N ILE A 119 -4.19 4.17 -11.93
CA ILE A 119 -3.58 5.28 -12.67
C ILE A 119 -4.63 5.95 -13.54
N ASN A 120 -4.80 7.27 -13.35
CA ASN A 120 -5.63 8.10 -14.20
C ASN A 120 -4.79 8.91 -15.20
N ARG A 121 -3.66 9.46 -14.74
CA ARG A 121 -2.80 10.34 -15.56
C ARG A 121 -1.35 10.37 -15.07
N VAL A 122 -0.51 9.58 -15.73
CA VAL A 122 0.94 9.60 -15.55
C VAL A 122 1.58 9.68 -16.93
N GLU A 123 2.60 10.53 -17.07
CA GLU A 123 3.30 10.71 -18.34
C GLU A 123 3.85 9.37 -18.89
N GLY A 124 3.44 9.01 -20.11
CA GLY A 124 3.91 7.79 -20.77
C GLY A 124 3.40 6.48 -20.17
N ILE A 125 2.37 6.51 -19.32
CA ILE A 125 1.69 5.33 -18.77
C ILE A 125 0.19 5.51 -18.97
N ALA A 126 -0.44 4.58 -19.69
CA ALA A 126 -1.88 4.63 -19.95
C ALA A 126 -2.69 4.51 -18.65
N ALA A 127 -3.89 5.07 -18.62
CA ALA A 127 -4.81 4.86 -17.51
C ALA A 127 -5.16 3.36 -17.36
N GLY A 128 -5.37 2.91 -16.12
CA GLY A 128 -5.64 1.51 -15.83
C GLY A 128 -5.29 1.10 -14.40
N ILE A 129 -5.49 -0.19 -14.10
CA ILE A 129 -5.01 -0.82 -12.86
C ILE A 129 -3.66 -1.50 -13.13
N TYR A 130 -2.71 -1.27 -12.23
CA TYR A 130 -1.37 -1.84 -12.29
C TYR A 130 -1.00 -2.48 -10.95
N HIS A 131 -0.17 -3.52 -11.00
CA HIS A 131 0.55 -4.06 -9.86
C HIS A 131 2.02 -3.58 -9.91
N PHE A 132 2.60 -3.21 -8.77
CA PHE A 132 4.01 -2.84 -8.68
C PHE A 132 4.86 -4.04 -8.26
N GLU A 133 5.78 -4.44 -9.13
CA GLU A 133 6.77 -5.47 -8.84
C GLU A 133 8.09 -4.81 -8.39
N PRO A 134 8.48 -4.94 -7.10
CA PRO A 134 9.61 -4.19 -6.54
C PRO A 134 11.00 -4.74 -6.90
N GLN A 135 11.13 -6.00 -7.30
CA GLN A 135 12.43 -6.65 -7.56
C GLN A 135 13.07 -6.07 -8.83
N GLU A 136 12.37 -6.20 -9.96
CA GLU A 136 12.74 -5.64 -11.25
C GLU A 136 12.36 -4.16 -11.37
N PHE A 137 11.55 -3.65 -10.42
CA PHE A 137 11.12 -2.25 -10.33
C PHE A 137 10.33 -1.84 -11.58
N LEU A 138 9.19 -2.49 -11.75
CA LEU A 138 8.31 -2.34 -12.91
C LEU A 138 6.84 -2.34 -12.51
N LEU A 139 5.98 -1.90 -13.42
CA LEU A 139 4.53 -2.07 -13.33
C LEU A 139 4.08 -3.22 -14.21
N GLU A 140 3.13 -3.98 -13.71
CA GLU A 140 2.41 -5.06 -14.38
C GLU A 140 0.98 -4.60 -14.62
N LYS A 141 0.58 -4.41 -15.89
CA LYS A 141 -0.74 -3.88 -16.23
C LYS A 141 -1.82 -4.95 -16.11
N LEU A 142 -2.79 -4.74 -15.22
CA LEU A 142 -3.87 -5.69 -14.95
C LEU A 142 -5.11 -5.38 -15.78
N THR A 143 -5.48 -4.10 -15.89
CA THR A 143 -6.65 -3.67 -16.68
C THR A 143 -6.32 -2.39 -17.47
N SER A 144 -6.95 -2.25 -18.64
CA SER A 144 -6.80 -1.05 -19.49
C SER A 144 -7.93 -0.03 -19.33
N SER A 145 -8.86 -0.26 -18.41
CA SER A 145 -10.01 0.63 -18.18
C SER A 145 -9.70 1.68 -17.12
N PRO A 146 -10.04 2.96 -17.33
CA PRO A 146 -9.89 3.99 -16.31
C PRO A 146 -10.74 3.63 -15.08
N PRO A 147 -10.14 3.49 -13.89
CA PRO A 147 -10.86 2.99 -12.72
C PRO A 147 -11.70 4.05 -12.02
N GLY A 148 -11.68 5.32 -12.47
CA GLY A 148 -12.22 6.47 -11.73
C GLY A 148 -13.60 6.24 -11.09
N PRO A 149 -14.68 6.02 -11.87
CA PRO A 149 -16.02 5.85 -11.31
C PRO A 149 -16.15 4.68 -10.32
N ASP A 150 -15.64 3.50 -10.69
CA ASP A 150 -15.71 2.29 -9.86
C ASP A 150 -14.88 2.44 -8.58
N LEU A 151 -13.71 3.07 -8.68
CA LEU A 151 -12.86 3.42 -7.55
C LEU A 151 -13.53 4.40 -6.58
N ALA A 152 -14.20 5.44 -7.10
CA ALA A 152 -14.96 6.37 -6.24
C ALA A 152 -16.12 5.68 -5.55
N ALA A 153 -16.87 4.83 -6.27
CA ALA A 153 -17.99 4.07 -5.71
C ALA A 153 -17.51 3.17 -4.56
N ALA A 154 -16.49 2.34 -4.83
CA ALA A 154 -15.91 1.46 -3.83
C ALA A 154 -15.27 2.25 -2.67
N ALA A 155 -14.80 3.49 -2.89
CA ALA A 155 -14.24 4.36 -1.86
C ALA A 155 -15.30 5.17 -1.08
N LEU A 156 -16.52 4.67 -0.91
CA LEU A 156 -17.62 5.36 -0.19
C LEU A 156 -17.98 6.73 -0.81
N GLY A 157 -17.90 6.85 -2.13
CA GLY A 157 -18.18 8.11 -2.83
C GLY A 157 -17.11 9.18 -2.66
N GLN A 158 -15.91 8.83 -2.18
CA GLN A 158 -14.79 9.77 -2.05
C GLN A 158 -14.20 10.10 -3.43
N ASN A 159 -14.83 11.06 -4.13
CA ASN A 159 -14.47 11.43 -5.51
C ASN A 159 -13.00 11.84 -5.71
N PHE A 160 -12.30 12.29 -4.66
CA PHE A 160 -10.88 12.62 -4.79
C PHE A 160 -9.98 11.39 -5.06
N ALA A 161 -10.43 10.17 -4.73
CA ALA A 161 -9.76 8.94 -5.12
C ALA A 161 -9.78 8.74 -6.65
N ALA A 162 -10.88 9.12 -7.29
CA ALA A 162 -11.07 9.02 -8.73
C ALA A 162 -10.44 10.18 -9.50
N THR A 163 -10.34 11.36 -8.89
CA THR A 163 -9.77 12.53 -9.56
C THR A 163 -8.29 12.72 -9.33
N ALA A 164 -7.64 12.00 -8.40
CA ALA A 164 -6.19 12.03 -8.24
C ALA A 164 -5.46 11.52 -9.49
N ALA A 165 -4.17 11.87 -9.63
CA ALA A 165 -3.38 11.40 -10.77
C ALA A 165 -3.16 9.88 -10.71
N VAL A 166 -2.95 9.38 -9.50
CA VAL A 166 -2.82 7.97 -9.17
C VAL A 166 -3.37 7.71 -7.77
N THR A 167 -4.01 6.57 -7.57
CA THR A 167 -4.39 6.07 -6.25
C THR A 167 -3.63 4.77 -5.96
N PHE A 168 -2.85 4.79 -4.89
CA PHE A 168 -2.17 3.62 -4.33
C PHE A 168 -3.18 2.80 -3.54
N ILE A 169 -3.20 1.50 -3.79
CA ILE A 169 -4.10 0.54 -3.16
C ILE A 169 -3.23 -0.57 -2.59
N TRP A 170 -3.24 -0.72 -1.28
CA TRP A 170 -2.43 -1.68 -0.55
C TRP A 170 -3.31 -2.82 -0.06
N SER A 171 -3.00 -4.02 -0.53
CA SER A 171 -3.57 -5.26 -0.01
C SER A 171 -2.57 -5.99 0.86
N ALA A 172 -3.05 -6.93 1.66
CA ALA A 172 -2.23 -7.79 2.48
C ALA A 172 -2.41 -9.26 2.07
N VAL A 173 -1.32 -9.90 1.67
CA VAL A 173 -1.25 -11.36 1.51
C VAL A 173 -1.05 -11.97 2.90
N PHE A 174 -2.15 -12.39 3.53
CA PHE A 174 -2.19 -12.68 4.98
C PHE A 174 -1.18 -13.74 5.40
N ARG A 175 -1.06 -14.81 4.61
CA ARG A 175 -0.23 -15.97 4.93
C ARG A 175 1.28 -15.66 5.02
N ARG A 176 1.77 -14.59 4.37
CA ARG A 176 3.18 -14.17 4.47
C ARG A 176 3.59 -13.93 5.92
N THR A 177 2.74 -13.22 6.65
CA THR A 177 3.00 -12.86 8.05
C THR A 177 2.36 -13.83 9.03
N MET A 178 1.15 -14.32 8.74
CA MET A 178 0.42 -15.20 9.65
C MET A 178 1.01 -16.61 9.75
N SER A 179 1.69 -17.13 8.72
CA SER A 179 2.44 -18.40 8.84
C SER A 179 3.51 -18.35 9.94
N LYS A 180 4.15 -17.20 10.15
CA LYS A 180 5.16 -17.01 11.21
C LYS A 180 4.57 -16.58 12.55
N TYR A 181 3.52 -15.77 12.56
CA TYR A 181 3.02 -15.11 13.77
C TYR A 181 1.60 -15.51 14.20
N GLY A 182 0.96 -16.45 13.49
CA GLY A 182 -0.43 -16.84 13.74
C GLY A 182 -1.38 -15.65 13.67
N HIS A 183 -2.42 -15.66 14.52
CA HIS A 183 -3.40 -14.56 14.63
C HIS A 183 -2.77 -13.19 14.91
N ARG A 184 -1.67 -13.16 15.67
CA ARG A 184 -0.94 -11.92 15.97
C ARG A 184 -0.34 -11.27 14.73
N GLY A 185 -0.15 -12.04 13.65
CA GLY A 185 0.33 -11.54 12.36
C GLY A 185 -0.50 -10.38 11.81
N MET A 186 -1.82 -10.38 12.06
CA MET A 186 -2.71 -9.27 11.65
C MET A 186 -2.29 -7.92 12.26
N ARG A 187 -1.77 -7.88 13.49
CA ARG A 187 -1.26 -6.63 14.07
C ARG A 187 -0.09 -6.08 13.27
N TYR A 188 0.82 -6.96 12.85
CA TYR A 188 2.02 -6.56 12.12
C TYR A 188 1.69 -6.13 10.70
N ILE A 189 0.76 -6.81 10.03
CA ILE A 189 0.26 -6.42 8.70
C ILE A 189 -0.25 -4.98 8.69
N LEU A 190 -1.07 -4.60 9.68
CA LEU A 190 -1.62 -3.25 9.77
C LEU A 190 -0.54 -2.19 10.06
N LEU A 191 0.46 -2.52 10.89
CA LEU A 191 1.61 -1.64 11.12
C LEU A 191 2.44 -1.43 9.86
N ASP A 192 2.71 -2.51 9.12
CA ASP A 192 3.45 -2.47 7.86
C ASP A 192 2.76 -1.51 6.86
N ALA A 193 1.44 -1.63 6.67
CA ALA A 193 0.67 -0.73 5.82
C ALA A 193 0.76 0.74 6.25
N GLY A 194 0.74 1.00 7.55
CA GLY A 194 0.94 2.35 8.12
C GLY A 194 2.32 2.93 7.78
N HIS A 195 3.39 2.15 7.90
CA HIS A 195 4.74 2.58 7.54
C HIS A 195 4.87 2.91 6.05
N ILE A 196 4.33 2.04 5.20
CA ILE A 196 4.35 2.21 3.73
C ILE A 196 3.64 3.50 3.33
N CYS A 197 2.43 3.72 3.87
CA CYS A 197 1.69 4.93 3.58
C CYS A 197 2.41 6.17 4.08
N GLN A 198 3.00 6.15 5.28
CA GLN A 198 3.72 7.31 5.78
C GLN A 198 4.94 7.65 4.91
N ASN A 199 5.66 6.65 4.40
CA ASN A 199 6.73 6.87 3.43
C ASN A 199 6.20 7.54 2.15
N LEU A 200 5.07 7.08 1.61
CA LEU A 200 4.43 7.71 0.45
C LEU A 200 4.10 9.19 0.73
N LEU A 201 3.51 9.49 1.89
CA LEU A 201 3.11 10.85 2.25
C LEU A 201 4.31 11.80 2.39
N LEU A 202 5.42 11.32 2.97
CA LEU A 202 6.64 12.10 3.10
C LEU A 202 7.32 12.31 1.75
N ALA A 203 7.36 11.29 0.88
CA ALA A 203 7.89 11.43 -0.47
C ALA A 203 7.03 12.39 -1.32
N ALA A 204 5.71 12.32 -1.21
CA ALA A 204 4.82 13.26 -1.85
C ALA A 204 5.08 14.70 -1.39
N GLU A 205 5.20 14.94 -0.08
CA GLU A 205 5.52 16.28 0.44
C GLU A 205 6.89 16.77 -0.02
N ALA A 206 7.90 15.88 -0.03
CA ALA A 206 9.25 16.22 -0.50
C ALA A 206 9.28 16.65 -1.96
N LEU A 207 8.44 16.03 -2.80
CA LEU A 207 8.26 16.33 -4.22
C LEU A 207 7.22 17.43 -4.50
N GLU A 208 6.73 18.10 -3.46
CA GLU A 208 5.71 19.16 -3.56
C GLU A 208 4.39 18.68 -4.21
N LEU A 209 4.07 17.41 -4.00
CA LEU A 209 2.83 16.77 -4.42
C LEU A 209 1.79 16.79 -3.30
N SER A 210 0.54 16.63 -3.70
CA SER A 210 -0.56 16.35 -2.78
C SER A 210 -0.74 14.85 -2.63
N ALA A 211 -1.03 14.42 -1.41
CA ALA A 211 -1.47 13.07 -1.12
C ALA A 211 -2.49 13.03 0.02
N CYS A 212 -3.35 12.01 0.01
CA CYS A 212 -4.32 11.79 1.07
C CYS A 212 -4.52 10.29 1.34
N PRO A 213 -4.28 9.81 2.57
CA PRO A 213 -4.61 8.44 2.94
C PRO A 213 -6.12 8.24 3.07
N MET A 214 -6.56 7.01 2.84
CA MET A 214 -7.94 6.55 2.92
C MET A 214 -7.98 5.12 3.47
N ALA A 215 -8.72 4.92 4.55
CA ALA A 215 -8.97 3.59 5.13
C ALA A 215 -10.47 3.22 5.10
N ALA A 216 -11.28 4.06 4.46
CA ALA A 216 -12.73 3.89 4.39
C ALA A 216 -13.11 3.59 2.94
N PHE A 217 -13.50 2.35 2.68
CA PHE A 217 -13.93 1.81 1.40
C PHE A 217 -14.78 0.57 1.67
N PHE A 218 -15.54 0.11 0.68
CA PHE A 218 -16.21 -1.18 0.72
C PHE A 218 -15.19 -2.27 0.38
N ASP A 219 -14.75 -3.03 1.38
CA ASP A 219 -13.67 -4.02 1.25
C ASP A 219 -13.91 -5.00 0.08
N ARG A 220 -15.14 -5.51 -0.03
CA ARG A 220 -15.53 -6.43 -1.12
C ARG A 220 -15.39 -5.78 -2.49
N GLU A 221 -15.92 -4.58 -2.66
CA GLU A 221 -15.87 -3.88 -3.96
C GLU A 221 -14.42 -3.54 -4.36
N MET A 222 -13.57 -3.19 -3.40
CA MET A 222 -12.14 -2.95 -3.65
C MET A 222 -11.39 -4.24 -4.02
N ASN A 223 -11.71 -5.37 -3.38
CA ASN A 223 -11.13 -6.65 -3.73
C ASN A 223 -11.59 -7.10 -5.12
N ASP A 224 -12.87 -6.92 -5.45
CA ASP A 224 -13.44 -7.25 -6.76
C ASP A 224 -12.80 -6.41 -7.87
N LEU A 225 -12.59 -5.11 -7.63
CA LEU A 225 -11.91 -4.19 -8.57
C LEU A 225 -10.49 -4.66 -8.92
N LEU A 226 -9.80 -5.31 -7.98
CA LEU A 226 -8.45 -5.83 -8.15
C LEU A 226 -8.41 -7.33 -8.48
N HIS A 227 -9.56 -7.99 -8.59
CA HIS A 227 -9.70 -9.43 -8.78
C HIS A 227 -8.93 -10.26 -7.74
N LEU A 228 -9.01 -9.86 -6.47
CA LEU A 228 -8.35 -10.55 -5.36
C LEU A 228 -9.22 -11.66 -4.80
N ASP A 229 -8.57 -12.75 -4.38
CA ASP A 229 -9.19 -13.77 -3.55
C ASP A 229 -9.19 -13.28 -2.09
N PRO A 230 -10.36 -12.91 -1.51
CA PRO A 230 -10.44 -12.30 -0.19
C PRO A 230 -10.00 -13.22 0.95
N ASP A 231 -9.92 -14.54 0.72
CA ASP A 231 -9.45 -15.50 1.73
C ASP A 231 -7.92 -15.50 1.83
N GLU A 232 -7.21 -15.09 0.77
CA GLU A 232 -5.74 -15.05 0.71
C GLU A 232 -5.17 -13.63 0.79
N GLU A 233 -5.86 -12.67 0.16
CA GLU A 233 -5.40 -11.30 -0.02
C GLU A 233 -6.56 -10.30 -0.02
N SER A 234 -6.50 -9.28 0.84
CA SER A 234 -7.52 -8.22 0.87
C SER A 234 -6.90 -6.84 0.91
N VAL A 235 -7.54 -5.88 0.25
CA VAL A 235 -7.25 -4.44 0.39
C VAL A 235 -7.46 -4.05 1.85
N ILE A 236 -6.49 -3.32 2.42
CA ILE A 236 -6.54 -2.86 3.81
C ILE A 236 -6.27 -1.35 3.95
N TYR A 237 -5.71 -0.72 2.92
CA TYR A 237 -5.39 0.70 2.97
C TYR A 237 -5.20 1.30 1.58
N MET A 238 -5.43 2.61 1.44
CA MET A 238 -5.26 3.32 0.17
C MET A 238 -4.70 4.73 0.39
N ALA A 239 -4.15 5.32 -0.66
CA ALA A 239 -3.78 6.72 -0.68
C ALA A 239 -3.86 7.31 -2.08
N ALA A 240 -4.53 8.45 -2.22
CA ALA A 240 -4.55 9.23 -3.45
C ALA A 240 -3.31 10.12 -3.53
N ALA A 241 -2.72 10.30 -4.72
CA ALA A 241 -1.58 11.18 -4.95
C ALA A 241 -1.65 11.89 -6.32
N GLY A 242 -1.07 13.10 -6.38
CA GLY A 242 -1.00 13.88 -7.60
C GLY A 242 -0.57 15.32 -7.35
N ARG A 243 -0.55 16.15 -8.39
CA ARG A 243 -0.29 17.58 -8.25
C ARG A 243 -1.46 18.25 -7.51
N GLY A 244 -1.16 19.16 -6.59
CA GLY A 244 -2.19 19.94 -5.90
C GLY A 244 -2.90 20.88 -6.88
N ALA A 245 -4.20 21.05 -6.71
CA ALA A 245 -4.90 22.16 -7.36
C ALA A 245 -4.47 23.48 -6.70
N ALA A 246 -4.30 24.54 -7.50
CA ALA A 246 -4.23 25.89 -6.95
C ALA A 246 -5.50 26.18 -6.14
N LEU A 247 -5.35 26.92 -5.04
CA LEU A 247 -6.47 27.35 -4.20
C LEU A 247 -7.39 28.33 -4.95
#